data_AF-A0A2V6JF09-F1
#
_entry.id   AF-A0A2V6JF09-F1
#
_cell.length_a   1.000
_cell.length_b   1.000
_cell.length_c   1.000
_cell.angle_alpha   90.00
_cell.angle_beta   90.00
_cell.angle_gamma   90.00
#
_symmetry.space_group_name_H-M   'P 1'
#
loop_
_entity.id
_entity.type
_entity.pdbx_description
1 polymer ?
#
loop_
_entity_poly.entity_id
_entity_poly.type
_entity_poly.pdbx_seq_one_letter_code
_entity_poly.pdbx_strand_id
1 'polypeptide(L)'
;MFQVTCTANCASFSWADKTGNLPDIPVDSIIVNPKWSQQVFAGTDWGLYYTDNVSAASPVWNRFDNGLPHAMIWDMQIDRGSTTLSVWTRSRGAYVWPLPSAPALNLTSVVSRMTHGSAGTFDVDLTSGNGIECRTADANNSYTMVFTFSNMVPNCGAANLGTLNNGPNSNQCSVQVAAPNGQHTTVQLTGVTDINGTIGNFSGTIGVLVGDTNADTFVDSGDISQTKSQSGNPVAISNFREDINL
;
A
#
# COMPACT_ATOMS: atom_id res chain seq x y z
N MET A 1 21.38 -7.43 17.35
CA MET A 1 19.96 -7.28 17.78
C MET A 1 19.18 -8.43 17.16
N PHE A 2 18.33 -9.14 17.92
CA PHE A 2 17.54 -10.25 17.38
C PHE A 2 16.05 -10.06 17.65
N GLN A 3 15.22 -10.40 16.67
CA GLN A 3 13.79 -10.56 16.84
C GLN A 3 13.47 -12.03 17.11
N VAL A 4 12.71 -12.29 18.17
CA VAL A 4 12.15 -13.62 18.44
C VAL A 4 10.69 -13.66 18.01
N THR A 5 10.32 -14.68 17.24
CA THR A 5 8.93 -14.97 16.90
C THR A 5 8.57 -16.36 17.42
N CYS A 6 7.40 -16.49 18.05
CA CYS A 6 6.93 -17.76 18.61
C CYS A 6 5.55 -18.12 18.05
N THR A 7 5.22 -19.40 18.03
CA THR A 7 3.87 -19.89 17.69
C THR A 7 2.85 -19.57 18.78
N ALA A 8 1.56 -19.80 18.54
CA ALA A 8 0.55 -19.70 19.61
C ALA A 8 0.96 -20.59 20.80
N ASN A 9 1.01 -20.01 22.01
CA ASN A 9 1.54 -20.61 23.24
C ASN A 9 3.07 -20.78 23.32
N CYS A 10 3.84 -20.17 22.39
CA CYS A 10 5.30 -20.20 22.34
C CYS A 10 5.92 -21.61 22.48
N ALA A 11 5.29 -22.62 21.87
CA ALA A 11 5.82 -23.99 21.84
C ALA A 11 7.07 -24.13 20.95
N SER A 12 7.25 -23.22 20.01
CA SER A 12 8.43 -23.10 19.16
C SER A 12 8.85 -21.64 18.98
N PHE A 13 10.15 -21.42 18.80
CA PHE A 13 10.75 -20.10 18.61
C PHE A 13 11.61 -20.08 17.35
N SER A 14 11.59 -18.97 16.63
CA SER A 14 12.57 -18.63 15.61
C SER A 14 13.22 -17.29 15.96
N TRP A 15 14.53 -17.24 15.74
CA TRP A 15 15.34 -16.04 15.94
C TRP A 15 15.77 -15.50 14.59
N ALA A 16 15.58 -14.21 14.36
CA ALA A 16 16.05 -13.51 13.19
C ALA A 16 17.02 -12.41 13.61
N ASP A 17 18.20 -12.36 12.99
CA ASP A 17 19.11 -11.22 13.17
C ASP A 17 18.50 -9.97 12.54
N LYS A 18 18.50 -8.88 13.29
CA LYS A 18 17.95 -7.57 12.95
C LYS A 18 18.94 -6.44 13.24
N THR A 19 20.23 -6.79 13.36
CA THR A 19 21.31 -5.82 13.58
C THR A 19 21.39 -4.80 12.44
N GLY A 20 21.26 -5.27 11.19
CA GLY A 20 21.24 -4.39 10.02
C GLY A 20 22.51 -3.53 9.92
N ASN A 21 22.34 -2.21 9.82
CA ASN A 21 23.43 -1.22 9.80
C ASN A 21 23.72 -0.59 11.17
N LEU A 22 23.25 -1.17 12.29
CA LEU A 22 23.64 -0.67 13.61
C LEU A 22 25.17 -0.69 13.72
N PRO A 23 25.80 0.39 14.24
CA PRO A 23 27.21 0.38 14.56
C PRO A 23 27.53 -0.73 15.57
N ASP A 24 28.78 -1.19 15.58
CA ASP A 24 29.28 -2.15 16.57
C ASP A 24 29.47 -1.46 17.93
N ILE A 25 28.35 -1.21 18.60
CA ILE A 25 28.24 -0.57 19.91
C ILE A 25 27.21 -1.31 20.76
N PRO A 26 27.39 -1.35 22.10
CA PRO A 26 26.39 -1.94 22.99
C PRO A 26 25.02 -1.29 22.84
N VAL A 27 23.99 -2.15 22.81
CA VAL A 27 22.57 -1.76 22.88
C VAL A 27 22.07 -2.17 24.26
N ASP A 28 21.83 -1.19 25.13
CA ASP A 28 21.48 -1.42 26.53
C ASP A 28 19.97 -1.53 26.75
N SER A 29 19.17 -0.88 25.90
CA SER A 29 17.72 -0.85 26.01
C SER A 29 17.06 -0.90 24.63
N ILE A 30 15.91 -1.56 24.53
CA ILE A 30 15.13 -1.65 23.29
C ILE A 30 13.64 -1.52 23.63
N ILE A 31 12.90 -0.77 22.82
CA ILE A 31 11.46 -0.59 23.02
C ILE A 31 10.73 -0.44 21.69
N VAL A 32 9.58 -1.09 21.57
CA VAL A 32 8.72 -1.04 20.37
C VAL A 32 7.72 0.11 20.53
N ASN A 33 7.45 0.85 19.46
CA ASN A 33 6.39 1.85 19.46
C ASN A 33 5.01 1.16 19.40
N PRO A 34 4.15 1.28 20.43
CA PRO A 34 2.83 0.66 20.43
C PRO A 34 1.85 1.29 19.42
N LYS A 35 2.08 2.52 18.96
CA LYS A 35 1.28 3.16 17.89
C LYS A 35 1.70 2.76 16.48
N TRP A 36 2.90 2.21 16.34
CA TRP A 36 3.50 1.81 15.07
C TRP A 36 4.43 0.63 15.31
N SER A 37 3.88 -0.58 15.29
CA SER A 37 4.59 -1.80 15.71
C SER A 37 5.83 -2.13 14.86
N GLN A 38 5.95 -1.57 13.66
CA GLN A 38 7.15 -1.68 12.83
C GLN A 38 8.30 -0.78 13.31
N GLN A 39 7.99 0.27 14.09
CA GLN A 39 8.98 1.17 14.62
C GLN A 39 9.55 0.68 15.95
N VAL A 40 10.87 0.61 16.03
CA VAL A 40 11.61 0.15 17.21
C VAL A 40 12.73 1.13 17.51
N PHE A 41 12.90 1.44 18.79
CA PHE A 41 13.96 2.27 19.33
C PHE A 41 15.01 1.42 20.04
N ALA A 42 16.28 1.73 19.81
CA ALA A 42 17.43 1.11 20.45
C ALA A 42 18.27 2.17 21.15
N GLY A 43 18.38 2.05 22.47
CA GLY A 43 19.26 2.86 23.30
C GLY A 43 20.66 2.26 23.31
N THR A 44 21.66 3.06 22.94
CA THR A 44 23.06 2.63 22.86
C THR A 44 23.98 3.54 23.66
N ASP A 45 25.24 3.14 23.79
CA ASP A 45 26.30 3.97 24.35
C ASP A 45 26.52 5.31 23.62
N TRP A 46 26.16 5.39 22.33
CA TRP A 46 26.39 6.56 21.49
C TRP A 46 25.14 7.41 21.24
N GLY A 47 24.01 7.00 21.82
CA GLY A 47 22.73 7.70 21.70
C GLY A 47 21.58 6.78 21.31
N LEU A 48 20.48 7.39 20.89
CA LEU A 48 19.27 6.70 20.51
C LEU A 48 19.28 6.42 19.00
N TYR A 49 18.95 5.19 18.63
CA TYR A 49 18.71 4.78 17.24
C TYR A 49 17.26 4.32 17.09
N TYR A 50 16.73 4.40 15.88
CA TYR A 50 15.41 3.89 15.56
C TYR A 50 15.38 3.27 14.16
N THR A 51 14.49 2.31 13.97
CA THR A 51 14.11 1.80 12.65
C THR A 51 12.60 1.92 12.52
N ASP A 52 12.10 2.24 11.32
CA ASP A 52 10.67 2.34 11.02
C ASP A 52 10.10 1.04 10.40
N ASN A 53 10.98 0.07 10.13
CA ASN A 53 10.61 -1.23 9.58
C ASN A 53 11.48 -2.35 10.14
N VAL A 54 11.14 -2.81 11.34
CA VAL A 54 11.82 -3.95 11.98
C VAL A 54 11.55 -5.28 11.26
N SER A 55 10.46 -5.40 10.49
CA SER A 55 10.14 -6.64 9.77
C SER A 55 11.03 -6.88 8.56
N ALA A 56 11.68 -5.84 8.02
CA ALA A 56 12.66 -5.96 6.94
C ALA A 56 13.73 -7.03 7.24
N ALA A 57 14.17 -7.77 6.21
CA ALA A 57 15.19 -8.82 6.37
C ALA A 57 16.48 -8.27 7.00
N SER A 58 16.86 -7.05 6.62
CA SER A 58 17.92 -6.25 7.24
C SER A 58 17.38 -4.85 7.53
N PRO A 59 17.01 -4.52 8.79
CA PRO A 59 16.49 -3.21 9.13
C PRO A 59 17.53 -2.10 8.96
N VAL A 60 17.06 -0.93 8.52
CA VAL A 60 17.87 0.29 8.51
C VAL A 60 17.58 1.06 9.78
N TRP A 61 18.64 1.29 10.55
CA TRP A 61 18.68 2.05 11.77
C TRP A 61 19.23 3.45 11.49
N ASN A 62 18.46 4.43 11.92
CA ASN A 62 18.77 5.84 11.83
C ASN A 62 19.09 6.35 13.24
N ARG A 63 20.08 7.23 13.34
CA ARG A 63 20.38 7.90 14.60
C ARG A 63 19.33 8.98 14.87
N PHE A 64 18.87 9.07 16.10
CA PHE A 64 17.93 10.10 16.52
C PHE A 64 18.67 11.35 16.99
N ASP A 65 18.79 12.35 16.11
CA ASP A 65 19.53 13.60 16.35
C ASP A 65 18.58 14.82 16.47
N ASN A 66 17.49 14.70 17.25
CA ASN A 66 16.52 15.79 17.48
C ASN A 66 16.76 16.51 18.82
N GLY A 67 17.97 17.03 19.01
CA GLY A 67 18.38 17.73 20.24
C GLY A 67 18.79 16.82 21.41
N LEU A 68 18.80 15.50 21.20
CA LEU A 68 19.37 14.54 22.15
C LEU A 68 20.91 14.67 22.13
N PRO A 69 21.58 14.94 23.27
CA PRO A 69 23.03 14.99 23.31
C PRO A 69 23.63 13.59 23.11
N HIS A 70 24.88 13.54 22.65
CA HIS A 70 25.63 12.31 22.56
C HIS A 70 25.90 11.75 23.97
N ALA A 71 25.08 10.79 24.37
CA ALA A 71 25.14 10.18 25.69
C ALA A 71 24.62 8.74 25.62
N MET A 72 25.18 7.91 26.49
CA MET A 72 24.71 6.55 26.72
C MET A 72 23.26 6.58 27.22
N ILE A 73 22.43 5.75 26.59
CA ILE A 73 21.03 5.55 26.95
C ILE A 73 20.94 4.35 27.89
N TRP A 74 20.58 4.59 29.15
CA TRP A 74 20.46 3.53 30.15
C TRP A 74 19.10 2.84 30.11
N ASP A 75 18.05 3.63 29.92
CA ASP A 75 16.69 3.10 29.91
C ASP A 75 15.77 3.96 29.05
N MET A 76 14.69 3.32 28.58
CA MET A 76 13.63 3.95 27.81
C MET A 76 12.28 3.46 28.31
N GLN A 77 11.33 4.38 28.43
CA GLN A 77 9.96 4.02 28.82
C GLN A 77 8.95 4.78 27.99
N ILE A 78 7.85 4.11 27.69
CA ILE A 78 6.67 4.70 27.06
C ILE A 78 5.60 4.86 28.14
N ASP A 79 4.94 6.01 28.17
CA ASP A 79 3.85 6.27 29.11
C ASP A 79 2.66 5.34 28.85
N ARG A 80 1.81 5.15 29.87
CA ARG A 80 0.64 4.27 29.77
C ARG A 80 -0.35 4.67 28.68
N GLY A 81 -0.36 5.94 28.26
CA GLY A 81 -1.20 6.43 27.17
C GLY A 81 -0.60 6.23 25.77
N SER A 82 0.60 5.66 25.64
CA SER A 82 1.32 5.54 24.36
C SER A 82 1.53 6.89 23.66
N THR A 83 1.72 7.96 24.43
CA THR A 83 1.83 9.33 23.90
C THR A 83 3.27 9.78 23.70
N THR A 84 4.18 9.33 24.54
CA THR A 84 5.51 9.92 24.73
C THR A 84 6.54 8.83 25.01
N LEU A 85 7.69 8.92 24.34
CA LEU A 85 8.89 8.17 24.65
C LEU A 85 9.74 8.99 25.63
N SER A 86 10.08 8.41 26.77
CA SER A 86 11.06 8.94 27.70
C SER A 86 12.38 8.17 27.58
N VAL A 87 13.49 8.91 27.59
CA VAL A 87 14.84 8.39 27.37
C VAL A 87 15.73 8.88 28.51
N TRP A 88 16.30 7.95 29.27
CA TRP A 88 17.14 8.23 30.43
C TRP A 88 18.61 8.09 30.06
N THR A 89 19.35 9.18 30.18
CA THR A 89 20.75 9.26 29.75
C THR A 89 21.71 9.19 30.94
N ARG A 90 22.93 8.72 30.69
CA ARG A 90 24.00 8.79 31.70
C ARG A 90 24.41 10.25 31.91
N SER A 91 24.21 10.76 33.12
CA SER A 91 24.70 12.08 33.57
C SER A 91 24.12 13.31 32.83
N ARG A 92 23.06 13.16 32.02
CA ARG A 92 22.40 14.29 31.33
C ARG A 92 20.89 14.37 31.54
N GLY A 93 20.35 13.61 32.50
CA GLY A 93 18.93 13.62 32.85
C GLY A 93 18.08 12.81 31.87
N ALA A 94 16.79 13.15 31.83
CA ALA A 94 15.80 12.50 30.98
C ALA A 94 15.30 13.44 29.89
N TYR A 95 15.04 12.87 28.72
CA TYR A 95 14.48 13.57 27.57
C TYR A 95 13.19 12.89 27.13
N VAL A 96 12.27 13.66 26.56
CA VAL A 96 10.96 13.16 26.15
C VAL A 96 10.57 13.68 24.78
N TRP A 97 9.96 12.82 23.96
CA TRP A 97 9.39 13.19 22.67
C TRP A 97 8.03 12.53 22.47
N PRO A 98 7.10 13.19 21.75
CA PRO A 98 5.88 12.54 21.31
C PRO A 98 6.18 11.29 20.47
N LEU A 99 5.45 10.21 20.72
CA LEU A 99 5.53 9.01 19.90
C LEU A 99 4.87 9.26 18.54
N PRO A 100 5.56 8.97 17.43
CA PRO A 100 4.97 9.08 16.11
C PRO A 100 3.91 7.99 15.89
N SER A 101 2.93 8.28 15.05
CA SER A 101 1.96 7.30 14.56
C SER A 101 2.46 6.70 13.24
N ALA A 102 1.99 5.49 12.92
CA ALA A 102 2.24 4.89 11.62
C ALA A 102 1.73 5.82 10.48
N PRO A 103 2.44 5.90 9.34
CA PRO A 103 1.95 6.60 8.16
C PRO A 103 0.56 6.11 7.76
N ALA A 104 -0.31 7.06 7.41
CA ALA A 104 -1.65 6.73 6.92
C ALA A 104 -1.56 6.00 5.58
N LEU A 105 -2.41 4.98 5.41
CA LEU A 105 -2.60 4.28 4.14
C LEU A 105 -3.84 4.85 3.45
N ASN A 106 -3.65 5.48 2.30
CA ASN A 106 -4.74 6.07 1.52
C ASN A 106 -4.81 5.42 0.14
N LEU A 107 -6.03 5.26 -0.37
CA LEU A 107 -6.28 4.90 -1.76
C LEU A 107 -6.11 6.16 -2.63
N THR A 108 -5.19 6.13 -3.58
CA THR A 108 -4.87 7.29 -4.44
C THR A 108 -5.58 7.24 -5.78
N SER A 109 -5.77 6.04 -6.35
CA SER A 109 -6.56 5.86 -7.57
C SER A 109 -7.13 4.46 -7.68
N VAL A 110 -8.20 4.34 -8.46
CA VAL A 110 -8.75 3.06 -8.93
C VAL A 110 -8.95 3.18 -10.43
N VAL A 111 -8.51 2.17 -11.18
CA VAL A 111 -8.66 2.13 -12.64
C VAL A 111 -9.15 0.77 -13.12
N SER A 112 -9.80 0.72 -14.28
CA SER A 112 -9.99 -0.49 -15.06
C SER A 112 -8.89 -0.57 -16.12
N ARG A 113 -8.06 -1.61 -16.04
CA ARG A 113 -6.85 -1.78 -16.86
C ARG A 113 -7.07 -2.84 -17.93
N MET A 114 -6.66 -2.56 -19.16
CA MET A 114 -6.70 -3.52 -20.26
C MET A 114 -5.52 -3.34 -21.21
N THR A 115 -5.08 -4.42 -21.84
CA THR A 115 -3.98 -4.41 -22.82
C THR A 115 -4.50 -4.58 -24.23
N HIS A 116 -4.22 -3.61 -25.10
CA HIS A 116 -4.63 -3.55 -26.49
C HIS A 116 -3.56 -4.15 -27.40
N GLY A 117 -3.29 -5.46 -27.22
CA GLY A 117 -2.26 -6.17 -27.98
C GLY A 117 -0.89 -5.46 -27.92
N SER A 118 -0.32 -5.13 -29.08
CA SER A 118 0.96 -4.43 -29.20
C SER A 118 0.88 -2.91 -28.96
N ALA A 119 -0.31 -2.32 -28.90
CA ALA A 119 -0.48 -0.91 -28.60
C ALA A 119 -0.18 -0.56 -27.13
N GLY A 120 -0.24 -1.57 -26.25
CA GLY A 120 0.13 -1.45 -24.83
C GLY A 120 -1.07 -1.50 -23.90
N THR A 121 -0.83 -1.11 -22.64
CA THR A 121 -1.81 -1.16 -21.56
C THR A 121 -2.40 0.21 -21.30
N PHE A 122 -3.73 0.28 -21.24
CA PHE A 122 -4.49 1.51 -21.04
C PHE A 122 -5.49 1.37 -19.89
N ASP A 123 -5.59 2.46 -19.14
CA ASP A 123 -6.37 2.56 -17.92
C ASP A 123 -7.57 3.48 -18.13
N VAL A 124 -8.75 3.01 -17.75
CA VAL A 124 -9.96 3.80 -17.55
C VAL A 124 -9.99 4.24 -16.09
N ASP A 125 -10.00 5.53 -15.82
CA ASP A 125 -10.09 6.05 -14.45
C ASP A 125 -11.47 5.80 -13.83
N LEU A 126 -11.49 5.18 -12.65
CA LEU A 126 -12.68 4.87 -11.85
C LEU A 126 -12.70 5.64 -10.52
N THR A 127 -11.69 6.47 -10.25
CA THR A 127 -11.45 7.07 -8.92
C THR A 127 -12.62 7.94 -8.44
N SER A 128 -13.37 8.55 -9.35
CA SER A 128 -14.56 9.37 -9.04
C SER A 128 -15.85 8.56 -8.84
N GLY A 129 -15.83 7.25 -9.07
CA GLY A 129 -17.01 6.36 -9.00
C GLY A 129 -17.94 6.40 -10.22
N ASN A 130 -17.69 7.30 -11.18
CA ASN A 130 -18.47 7.45 -12.41
C ASN A 130 -17.74 6.92 -13.65
N GLY A 131 -16.60 6.25 -13.47
CA GLY A 131 -15.85 5.70 -14.59
C GLY A 131 -16.63 4.57 -15.28
N ILE A 132 -16.88 4.73 -16.58
CA ILE A 132 -17.49 3.72 -17.44
C ILE A 132 -16.39 3.00 -18.23
N GLU A 133 -16.25 1.71 -18.01
CA GLU A 133 -15.48 0.81 -18.86
C GLU A 133 -16.32 0.46 -20.09
N CYS A 134 -15.85 0.93 -21.23
CA CYS A 134 -16.55 0.85 -22.51
C CYS A 134 -16.07 -0.33 -23.36
N ARG A 135 -14.92 -0.91 -23.01
CA ARG A 135 -14.32 -2.03 -23.73
C ARG A 135 -14.95 -3.34 -23.28
N THR A 136 -14.89 -4.34 -24.15
CA THR A 136 -15.37 -5.69 -23.83
C THR A 136 -14.43 -6.35 -22.83
N ALA A 137 -14.99 -7.15 -21.92
CA ALA A 137 -14.23 -7.95 -20.96
C ALA A 137 -13.21 -8.89 -21.64
N ASP A 138 -12.23 -9.35 -20.86
CA ASP A 138 -11.25 -10.31 -21.35
C ASP A 138 -11.85 -11.68 -21.73
N ALA A 139 -11.02 -12.62 -22.20
CA ALA A 139 -11.46 -13.96 -22.58
C ALA A 139 -12.12 -14.76 -21.43
N ASN A 140 -11.92 -14.35 -20.17
CA ASN A 140 -12.55 -14.93 -18.99
C ASN A 140 -13.80 -14.16 -18.54
N ASN A 141 -14.30 -13.24 -19.37
CA ASN A 141 -15.41 -12.34 -19.06
C ASN A 141 -15.18 -11.52 -17.78
N SER A 142 -13.93 -11.08 -17.58
CA SER A 142 -13.50 -10.30 -16.42
C SER A 142 -12.80 -8.99 -16.82
N TYR A 143 -12.82 -8.03 -15.90
CA TYR A 143 -12.09 -6.77 -15.98
C TYR A 143 -11.01 -6.74 -14.90
N THR A 144 -9.87 -6.12 -15.20
CA THR A 144 -8.80 -5.92 -14.22
C THR A 144 -8.97 -4.57 -13.53
N MET A 145 -9.48 -4.54 -12.31
CA MET A 145 -9.43 -3.34 -11.47
C MET A 145 -8.07 -3.23 -10.80
N VAL A 146 -7.41 -2.08 -10.88
CA VAL A 146 -6.15 -1.80 -10.19
C VAL A 146 -6.36 -0.68 -9.18
N PHE A 147 -6.12 -1.00 -7.91
CA PHE A 147 -6.13 -0.08 -6.78
C PHE A 147 -4.70 0.37 -6.52
N THR A 148 -4.47 1.70 -6.46
CA THR A 148 -3.17 2.28 -6.14
C THR A 148 -3.22 2.96 -4.79
N PHE A 149 -2.18 2.77 -3.98
CA PHE A 149 -2.09 3.28 -2.63
C PHE A 149 -0.93 4.26 -2.45
N SER A 150 -1.01 5.07 -1.38
CA SER A 150 0.02 6.05 -1.00
C SER A 150 1.34 5.41 -0.55
N ASN A 151 1.27 4.19 -0.02
CA ASN A 151 2.43 3.45 0.51
C ASN A 151 2.57 2.10 -0.21
N MET A 152 3.72 1.45 -0.08
CA MET A 152 3.92 0.08 -0.55
C MET A 152 3.00 -0.88 0.19
N VAL A 153 2.34 -1.81 -0.53
CA VAL A 153 1.36 -2.77 -0.02
C VAL A 153 1.84 -4.19 -0.31
N PRO A 154 2.55 -4.84 0.64
CA PRO A 154 2.99 -6.22 0.49
C PRO A 154 1.84 -7.24 0.55
N ASN A 155 0.71 -6.87 1.13
CA ASN A 155 -0.45 -7.75 1.30
C ASN A 155 -1.76 -7.00 1.02
N CYS A 156 -2.43 -7.37 -0.06
CA CYS A 156 -3.69 -6.78 -0.48
C CYS A 156 -4.93 -7.28 0.31
N GLY A 157 -4.75 -8.20 1.26
CA GLY A 157 -5.85 -8.71 2.08
C GLY A 157 -6.78 -9.63 1.30
N ALA A 158 -8.09 -9.38 1.37
CA ALA A 158 -9.12 -10.17 0.68
C ALA A 158 -10.09 -9.27 -0.09
N ALA A 159 -10.51 -9.72 -1.27
CA ALA A 159 -11.58 -9.09 -2.04
C ALA A 159 -12.91 -9.80 -1.79
N ASN A 160 -14.01 -9.05 -1.70
CA ASN A 160 -15.36 -9.63 -1.59
C ASN A 160 -15.83 -10.27 -2.90
N LEU A 161 -15.37 -9.76 -4.05
CA LEU A 161 -15.68 -10.21 -5.39
C LEU A 161 -14.40 -10.31 -6.22
N GLY A 162 -14.36 -11.28 -7.12
CA GLY A 162 -13.25 -11.47 -8.05
C GLY A 162 -12.02 -12.13 -7.44
N THR A 163 -10.97 -12.23 -8.26
CA THR A 163 -9.69 -12.82 -7.88
C THR A 163 -8.68 -11.72 -7.60
N LEU A 164 -8.25 -11.61 -6.34
CA LEU A 164 -7.28 -10.62 -5.86
C LEU A 164 -5.84 -11.08 -6.09
N ASN A 165 -4.99 -10.17 -6.55
CA ASN A 165 -3.55 -10.36 -6.71
C ASN A 165 -2.79 -9.16 -6.14
N ASN A 166 -1.63 -9.42 -5.54
CA ASN A 166 -0.67 -8.36 -5.18
C ASN A 166 -0.01 -7.82 -6.46
N GLY A 167 0.12 -6.51 -6.58
CA GLY A 167 0.67 -5.87 -7.76
C GLY A 167 -0.39 -5.34 -8.73
N PRO A 168 0.03 -4.80 -9.89
CA PRO A 168 1.32 -5.08 -10.53
C PRO A 168 2.52 -4.32 -9.96
N ASN A 169 2.33 -3.09 -9.47
CA ASN A 169 3.39 -2.36 -8.74
C ASN A 169 3.34 -2.67 -7.24
N SER A 170 4.44 -2.40 -6.53
CA SER A 170 4.55 -2.71 -5.09
C SER A 170 3.55 -1.95 -4.20
N ASN A 171 2.97 -0.84 -4.69
CA ASN A 171 1.90 -0.08 -4.04
C ASN A 171 0.51 -0.33 -4.67
N GLN A 172 0.33 -1.43 -5.40
CA GLN A 172 -0.90 -1.74 -6.10
C GLN A 172 -1.47 -3.10 -5.72
N CYS A 173 -2.79 -3.18 -5.82
CA CYS A 173 -3.56 -4.41 -5.74
C CYS A 173 -4.42 -4.53 -6.97
N SER A 174 -4.48 -5.71 -7.59
CA SER A 174 -5.29 -5.95 -8.78
C SER A 174 -6.36 -6.99 -8.51
N VAL A 175 -7.56 -6.74 -9.00
CA VAL A 175 -8.71 -7.65 -8.88
C VAL A 175 -9.24 -7.96 -10.27
N GLN A 176 -9.28 -9.24 -10.62
CA GLN A 176 -10.01 -9.72 -11.78
C GLN A 176 -11.47 -9.91 -11.37
N VAL A 177 -12.38 -9.09 -11.89
CA VAL A 177 -13.80 -9.09 -11.50
C VAL A 177 -14.70 -9.24 -12.71
N ALA A 178 -15.69 -10.13 -12.60
CA ALA A 178 -16.80 -10.17 -13.54
C ALA A 178 -17.77 -9.03 -13.22
N ALA A 179 -17.93 -8.10 -14.15
CA ALA A 179 -18.84 -6.96 -14.02
C ALA A 179 -19.86 -7.00 -15.17
N PRO A 180 -21.17 -7.16 -14.89
CA PRO A 180 -22.19 -7.22 -15.92
C PRO A 180 -22.31 -5.91 -16.71
N ASN A 181 -22.60 -6.02 -18.00
CA ASN A 181 -22.90 -4.87 -18.84
C ASN A 181 -24.17 -4.14 -18.36
N GLY A 182 -24.13 -2.80 -18.38
CA GLY A 182 -25.21 -1.93 -17.91
C GLY A 182 -25.33 -1.83 -16.39
N GLN A 183 -24.29 -2.20 -15.63
CA GLN A 183 -24.31 -2.17 -14.17
C GLN A 183 -23.03 -1.57 -13.57
N HIS A 184 -23.17 -1.05 -12.35
CA HIS A 184 -22.04 -0.71 -11.49
C HIS A 184 -21.75 -1.86 -10.53
N THR A 185 -20.51 -2.33 -10.53
CA THR A 185 -20.02 -3.40 -9.65
C THR A 185 -19.01 -2.80 -8.68
N THR A 186 -19.23 -2.96 -7.37
CA THR A 186 -18.32 -2.41 -6.34
C THR A 186 -17.51 -3.53 -5.71
N VAL A 187 -16.19 -3.46 -5.81
CA VAL A 187 -15.23 -4.36 -5.16
C VAL A 187 -14.77 -3.74 -3.84
N GLN A 188 -14.77 -4.52 -2.76
CA GLN A 188 -14.27 -4.15 -1.45
C GLN A 188 -13.04 -4.98 -1.13
N LEU A 189 -11.94 -4.31 -0.80
CA LEU A 189 -10.74 -4.89 -0.23
C LEU A 189 -10.78 -4.76 1.29
N THR A 190 -10.61 -5.86 1.99
CA THR A 190 -10.54 -5.91 3.45
C THR A 190 -9.18 -6.39 3.91
N GLY A 191 -8.62 -5.73 4.94
CA GLY A 191 -7.33 -6.11 5.51
C GLY A 191 -6.11 -5.77 4.63
N VAL A 192 -6.20 -4.75 3.77
CA VAL A 192 -5.05 -4.26 3.00
C VAL A 192 -4.00 -3.77 3.98
N THR A 193 -2.80 -4.35 3.93
CA THR A 193 -1.72 -4.07 4.88
C THR A 193 -0.51 -3.49 4.16
N ASP A 194 -0.08 -2.30 4.56
CA ASP A 194 1.09 -1.64 4.00
C ASP A 194 2.41 -2.08 4.66
N ILE A 195 3.52 -1.57 4.13
CA ILE A 195 4.86 -1.84 4.66
C ILE A 195 5.08 -1.32 6.09
N ASN A 196 4.28 -0.34 6.53
CA ASN A 196 4.33 0.21 7.88
C ASN A 196 3.49 -0.60 8.87
N GLY A 197 2.78 -1.65 8.40
CA GLY A 197 1.85 -2.43 9.20
C GLY A 197 0.49 -1.75 9.40
N THR A 198 0.22 -0.65 8.70
CA THR A 198 -1.09 0.01 8.70
C THR A 198 -2.07 -0.86 7.92
N ILE A 199 -3.21 -1.16 8.54
CA ILE A 199 -4.28 -1.97 7.95
C ILE A 199 -5.47 -1.07 7.60
N GLY A 200 -5.97 -1.20 6.38
CA GLY A 200 -7.12 -0.45 5.89
C GLY A 200 -8.09 -1.30 5.07
N ASN A 201 -9.32 -0.80 4.96
CA ASN A 201 -10.34 -1.34 4.06
C ASN A 201 -10.66 -0.28 3.01
N PHE A 202 -10.79 -0.71 1.76
CA PHE A 202 -10.96 0.19 0.63
C PHE A 202 -11.97 -0.39 -0.35
N SER A 203 -12.56 0.47 -1.18
CA SER A 203 -13.50 0.04 -2.21
C SER A 203 -13.33 0.83 -3.48
N GLY A 204 -13.70 0.22 -4.60
CA GLY A 204 -13.74 0.84 -5.91
C GLY A 204 -14.94 0.31 -6.68
N THR A 205 -15.52 1.15 -7.52
CA THR A 205 -16.69 0.81 -8.34
C THR A 205 -16.32 0.91 -9.81
N ILE A 206 -16.58 -0.16 -10.55
CA ILE A 206 -16.51 -0.17 -12.01
C ILE A 206 -17.93 -0.10 -12.57
N GLY A 207 -18.23 0.91 -13.39
CA GLY A 207 -19.38 0.90 -14.27
C GLY A 207 -18.98 0.24 -15.58
N VAL A 208 -19.79 -0.68 -16.10
CA VAL A 208 -19.55 -1.29 -17.42
C VAL A 208 -20.72 -0.95 -18.33
N LEU A 209 -20.41 -0.31 -19.46
CA LEU A 209 -21.35 -0.09 -20.55
C LEU A 209 -20.60 -0.24 -21.87
N VAL A 210 -20.60 -1.45 -22.41
CA VAL A 210 -19.83 -1.78 -23.61
C VAL A 210 -20.32 -0.94 -24.78
N GLY A 211 -19.37 -0.23 -25.41
CA GLY A 211 -19.64 0.66 -26.54
C GLY A 211 -19.88 2.13 -26.18
N ASP A 212 -20.00 2.50 -24.89
CA ASP A 212 -20.08 3.89 -24.45
C ASP A 212 -18.67 4.52 -24.43
N THR A 213 -18.16 4.81 -25.62
CA THR A 213 -16.78 5.27 -25.83
C THR A 213 -16.52 6.67 -25.26
N ASN A 214 -17.57 7.47 -25.13
CA ASN A 214 -17.49 8.83 -24.63
C ASN A 214 -17.76 8.95 -23.10
N ALA A 215 -18.20 7.86 -22.47
CA ALA A 215 -18.55 7.74 -21.05
C ALA A 215 -19.72 8.64 -20.60
N ASP A 216 -20.73 8.86 -21.45
CA ASP A 216 -21.92 9.66 -21.16
C ASP A 216 -23.11 8.83 -20.63
N THR A 217 -22.91 7.53 -20.39
CA THR A 217 -23.87 6.54 -19.90
C THR A 217 -24.93 6.09 -20.90
N PHE A 218 -24.81 6.51 -22.16
CA PHE A 218 -25.63 6.04 -23.27
C PHE A 218 -24.75 5.36 -24.31
N VAL A 219 -25.33 4.44 -25.08
CA VAL A 219 -24.67 3.88 -26.26
C VAL A 219 -25.48 4.34 -27.46
N ASP A 220 -24.97 5.34 -28.17
CA ASP A 220 -25.73 6.03 -29.22
C ASP A 220 -24.90 6.41 -30.45
N SER A 221 -25.45 7.29 -31.28
CA SER A 221 -24.79 7.75 -32.50
C SER A 221 -23.47 8.50 -32.27
N GLY A 222 -23.27 9.08 -31.09
CA GLY A 222 -22.03 9.73 -30.67
C GLY A 222 -20.88 8.74 -30.61
N ASP A 223 -21.10 7.58 -29.99
CA ASP A 223 -20.09 6.51 -29.88
C ASP A 223 -19.73 5.91 -31.23
N ILE A 224 -20.75 5.70 -32.07
CA ILE A 224 -20.57 5.24 -33.45
C ILE A 224 -19.69 6.25 -34.21
N SER A 225 -19.93 7.55 -34.04
CA SER A 225 -19.16 8.59 -34.70
C SER A 225 -17.71 8.62 -34.21
N GLN A 226 -17.46 8.50 -32.90
CA GLN A 226 -16.12 8.43 -32.32
C GLN A 226 -15.35 7.21 -32.83
N THR A 227 -15.93 6.02 -32.68
CA THR A 227 -15.34 4.76 -33.16
C THR A 227 -15.03 4.82 -34.65
N LYS A 228 -15.97 5.32 -35.47
CA LYS A 228 -15.78 5.46 -36.92
C LYS A 228 -14.66 6.44 -37.25
N SER A 229 -14.52 7.53 -36.52
CA SER A 229 -13.48 8.54 -36.75
C SER A 229 -12.07 8.00 -36.45
N GLN A 230 -11.96 7.06 -35.51
CA GLN A 230 -10.69 6.45 -35.10
C GLN A 230 -10.36 5.17 -35.87
N SER A 231 -11.30 4.61 -36.62
CA SER A 231 -11.11 3.39 -37.38
C SER A 231 -9.88 3.44 -38.31
N GLY A 232 -8.98 2.46 -38.16
CA GLY A 232 -7.75 2.35 -38.94
C GLY A 232 -6.58 3.21 -38.44
N ASN A 233 -6.78 4.06 -37.43
CA ASN A 233 -5.69 4.77 -36.79
C ASN A 233 -4.98 3.88 -35.75
N PRO A 234 -3.68 4.10 -35.50
CA PRO A 234 -3.00 3.47 -34.37
C PRO A 234 -3.65 3.85 -33.04
N VAL A 235 -3.72 2.88 -32.12
CA VAL A 235 -4.24 3.07 -30.77
C VAL A 235 -3.22 3.80 -29.90
N ALA A 236 -3.69 4.78 -29.14
CA ALA A 236 -2.95 5.66 -28.26
C ALA A 236 -3.80 6.05 -27.05
N ILE A 237 -3.19 6.74 -26.07
CA ILE A 237 -3.87 7.15 -24.84
C ILE A 237 -5.08 8.09 -25.07
N SER A 238 -5.13 8.76 -26.22
CA SER A 238 -6.22 9.67 -26.58
C SER A 238 -7.40 8.98 -27.27
N ASN A 239 -7.25 7.74 -27.74
CA ASN A 239 -8.26 7.07 -28.55
C ASN A 239 -8.44 5.55 -28.23
N PHE A 240 -7.89 5.08 -27.11
CA PHE A 240 -8.00 3.66 -26.73
C PHE A 240 -9.42 3.26 -26.34
N ARG A 241 -10.28 4.20 -25.97
CA ARG A 241 -11.68 3.89 -25.64
C ARG A 241 -12.48 3.50 -26.87
N GLU A 242 -12.12 4.07 -28.01
CA GLU A 242 -12.71 3.86 -29.33
C GLU A 242 -12.21 2.56 -30.00
N ASP A 243 -11.25 1.86 -29.39
CA ASP A 243 -10.76 0.56 -29.83
C ASP A 243 -11.62 -0.57 -29.22
N ILE A 244 -12.77 -0.80 -29.85
CA ILE A 244 -13.81 -1.71 -29.34
C ILE A 244 -13.73 -3.15 -29.85
N ASN A 245 -12.71 -3.52 -30.63
CA ASN A 245 -12.56 -4.85 -31.26
C ASN A 245 -11.50 -5.74 -30.59
N LEU A 246 -11.28 -5.56 -29.29
CA LEU A 246 -10.34 -6.32 -28.46
C LEU A 246 -10.72 -7.79 -28.29
#